data_AF-A0AAN4YEP4-F1
#
_entry.id   AF-A0AAN4YEP4-F1
#
_cell.length_a   1.000
_cell.length_b   1.000
_cell.length_c   1.000
_cell.angle_alpha   90.00
_cell.angle_beta   90.00
_cell.angle_gamma   90.00
#
_symmetry.space_group_name_H-M   'P 1'
#
loop_
_entity.id
_entity.type
_entity.pdbx_description
1 polymer ?
#
loop_
_entity_poly.entity_id
_entity_poly.type
_entity_poly.pdbx_seq_one_letter_code
_entity_poly.pdbx_strand_id
1 'polypeptide(L)'
;MGSLCRLVAVSASLFAVATAQIRVRLSPSTVNELAEPDFHTWNIENESQNASTTIDSLDLTLSSSADSDLEGNSYKYQYTRPVAHLGERVVNQGITTSRDNPGPITLTIQGLEAGEHTLLTWHNAWDSLDSTATVSVLVDGEDKTSAATSYVTFTVDSADQAVEIVYTPTSADGLVYLNGFEIDTPALKDQISFPSPPHREEHLELGDGKSITATWRAPSSGDSVTYNVYMGNASDTLEVVNEGLSETQVTLSVIKVTSLEDSEEPGTLRYALAVATGPRIVVFDVGGVITIDSRLTVSDRYVTVAGQTAPGKGIAIQGHPLGLSGASDVIFRHVRVRPGSSSNETVDGMGMAGSNYCILDRCSMVSCYTSQTAVHGD
;
A
#
# COMPACT_ATOMS: atom_id res chain seq x y z
N MET A 1 30.27 49.12 6.07
CA MET A 1 29.90 47.97 5.23
C MET A 1 29.98 46.72 6.09
N GLY A 2 28.88 46.36 6.75
CA GLY A 2 28.78 45.13 7.55
C GLY A 2 27.50 44.43 7.13
N SER A 3 27.66 43.39 6.30
CA SER A 3 26.54 42.61 5.77
C SER A 3 25.97 41.74 6.89
N LEU A 4 24.72 42.00 7.28
CA LEU A 4 23.96 41.13 8.15
C LEU A 4 23.66 39.83 7.40
N CYS A 5 24.40 38.77 7.73
CA CYS A 5 24.06 37.41 7.37
C CYS A 5 22.83 37.02 8.21
N ARG A 6 21.63 37.15 7.62
CA ARG A 6 20.41 36.57 8.19
C ARG A 6 20.49 35.07 8.01
N LEU A 7 20.86 34.38 9.09
CA LEU A 7 20.64 32.95 9.23
C LEU A 7 19.12 32.74 9.25
N VAL A 8 18.55 32.35 8.10
CA VAL A 8 17.19 31.81 8.08
C VAL A 8 17.31 30.42 8.68
N ALA A 9 17.01 30.31 9.98
CA ALA A 9 16.72 29.03 10.58
C ALA A 9 15.45 28.52 9.88
N VAL A 10 15.61 27.59 8.95
CA VAL A 10 14.52 26.76 8.47
C VAL A 10 14.09 25.96 9.69
N SER A 11 13.02 26.43 10.34
CA SER A 11 12.24 25.66 11.29
C SER A 11 11.92 24.35 10.60
N ALA A 12 12.60 23.26 11.02
CA ALA A 12 12.09 21.93 10.80
C ALA A 12 10.74 21.91 11.51
N SER A 13 9.68 22.18 10.75
CA SER A 13 8.32 22.01 11.21
C SER A 13 8.23 20.59 11.76
N LEU A 14 7.86 20.47 13.04
CA LEU A 14 7.46 19.22 13.63
C LEU A 14 6.36 18.65 12.72
N PHE A 15 6.72 17.74 11.82
CA PHE A 15 5.76 16.76 11.38
C PHE A 15 5.52 15.92 12.63
N ALA A 16 4.32 16.03 13.18
CA ALA A 16 3.79 14.94 13.98
C ALA A 16 4.02 13.69 13.13
N VAL A 17 4.92 12.82 13.59
CA VAL A 17 4.94 11.44 13.13
C VAL A 17 3.50 11.02 13.27
N ALA A 18 2.83 10.69 12.16
CA ALA A 18 1.47 10.19 12.22
C ALA A 18 1.48 9.11 13.30
N THR A 19 0.72 9.33 14.39
CA THR A 19 0.48 8.26 15.35
C THR A 19 0.05 7.05 14.53
N ALA A 20 0.65 5.89 14.80
CA ALA A 20 0.42 4.70 13.99
C ALA A 20 -1.09 4.47 13.91
N GLN A 21 -1.67 4.66 12.71
CA GLN A 21 -3.10 4.52 12.51
C GLN A 21 -3.48 3.09 12.83
N ILE A 22 -4.33 2.90 13.83
CA ILE A 22 -4.81 1.56 14.19
C ILE A 22 -6.03 1.28 13.31
N ARG A 23 -5.85 0.34 12.38
CA ARG A 23 -6.86 -0.08 11.43
C ARG A 23 -7.29 -1.50 11.75
N VAL A 24 -8.58 -1.69 12.04
CA VAL A 24 -9.13 -2.98 12.45
C VAL A 24 -10.23 -3.41 11.49
N ARG A 25 -10.13 -4.65 11.01
CA ARG A 25 -11.18 -5.34 10.29
C ARG A 25 -11.83 -6.35 11.21
N LEU A 26 -13.16 -6.36 11.26
CA LEU A 26 -13.92 -7.38 11.98
C LEU A 26 -14.13 -8.59 11.07
N SER A 27 -13.85 -9.79 11.61
CA SER A 27 -13.92 -11.04 10.87
C SER A 27 -14.74 -12.08 11.60
N PRO A 28 -15.89 -12.51 11.07
CA PRO A 28 -16.67 -13.58 11.67
C PRO A 28 -15.90 -14.91 11.60
N SER A 29 -15.94 -15.72 12.67
CA SER A 29 -15.26 -17.03 12.69
C SER A 29 -15.80 -18.05 11.66
N THR A 30 -16.99 -17.78 11.10
CA THR A 30 -17.62 -18.57 10.04
C THR A 30 -17.12 -18.24 8.63
N VAL A 31 -16.34 -17.17 8.47
CA VAL A 31 -15.82 -16.70 7.18
C VAL A 31 -14.33 -17.04 7.09
N ASN A 32 -13.88 -17.53 5.93
CA ASN A 32 -12.46 -17.77 5.69
C ASN A 32 -11.67 -16.47 5.79
N GLU A 33 -10.62 -16.48 6.60
CA GLU A 33 -9.75 -15.33 6.75
C GLU A 33 -8.98 -15.05 5.45
N LEU A 34 -9.18 -13.86 4.89
CA LEU A 34 -8.36 -13.32 3.82
C LEU A 34 -7.29 -12.42 4.42
N ALA A 35 -6.02 -12.67 4.06
CA ALA A 35 -4.91 -11.84 4.51
C ALA A 35 -5.07 -10.39 4.02
N GLU A 36 -5.17 -9.46 4.97
CA GLU A 36 -5.22 -8.02 4.71
C GLU A 36 -4.11 -7.31 5.52
N PRO A 37 -2.89 -7.21 4.98
CA PRO A 37 -1.71 -6.80 5.76
C PRO A 37 -1.73 -5.33 6.22
N ASP A 38 -2.67 -4.52 5.71
CA ASP A 38 -2.84 -3.12 6.11
C ASP A 38 -3.83 -2.95 7.28
N PHE A 39 -4.43 -4.05 7.76
CA PHE A 39 -5.41 -4.07 8.84
C PHE A 39 -5.07 -5.17 9.84
N HIS A 40 -5.30 -4.91 11.12
CA HIS A 40 -5.39 -5.98 12.10
C HIS A 40 -6.71 -6.74 11.91
N THR A 41 -6.65 -8.06 11.78
CA THR A 41 -7.85 -8.90 11.75
C THR A 41 -8.28 -9.20 13.18
N TRP A 42 -9.47 -8.77 13.56
CA TRP A 42 -10.12 -9.21 14.79
C TRP A 42 -11.16 -10.29 14.47
N ASN A 43 -10.82 -11.54 14.81
CA ASN A 43 -11.73 -12.67 14.69
C ASN A 43 -12.77 -12.67 15.82
N ILE A 44 -14.05 -12.67 15.45
CA ILE A 44 -15.21 -12.60 16.33
C ILE A 44 -15.96 -13.93 16.22
N GLU A 45 -16.13 -14.61 17.35
CA GLU A 45 -16.90 -15.85 17.39
C GLU A 45 -18.39 -15.59 17.12
N ASN A 46 -18.98 -16.40 16.25
CA ASN A 46 -20.41 -16.32 15.97
C ASN A 46 -21.23 -16.77 17.18
N GLU A 47 -22.43 -16.21 17.35
CA GLU A 47 -23.33 -16.50 18.48
C GLU A 47 -22.67 -16.18 19.84
N SER A 48 -21.95 -15.06 19.91
CA SER A 48 -21.31 -14.58 21.15
C SER A 48 -21.89 -13.24 21.60
N GLN A 49 -22.10 -13.06 22.90
CA GLN A 49 -22.60 -11.77 23.43
C GLN A 49 -21.50 -10.72 23.54
N ASN A 50 -20.26 -11.17 23.72
CA ASN A 50 -19.10 -10.31 23.91
C ASN A 50 -17.89 -10.96 23.23
N ALA A 51 -17.11 -10.14 22.54
CA ALA A 51 -15.80 -10.51 22.02
C ALA A 51 -14.80 -9.46 22.49
N SER A 52 -13.64 -9.90 22.97
CA SER A 52 -12.56 -9.00 23.40
C SER A 52 -11.25 -9.41 22.76
N THR A 53 -10.40 -8.43 22.49
CA THR A 53 -9.03 -8.64 22.00
C THR A 53 -8.13 -7.49 22.44
N THR A 54 -6.82 -7.69 22.33
CA THR A 54 -5.84 -6.61 22.44
C THR A 54 -5.19 -6.43 21.07
N ILE A 55 -5.21 -5.20 20.54
CA ILE A 55 -4.52 -4.82 19.30
C ILE A 55 -3.54 -3.72 19.64
N ASP A 56 -2.25 -3.96 19.37
CA ASP A 56 -1.13 -3.14 19.82
C ASP A 56 -1.16 -2.91 21.34
N SER A 57 -1.59 -1.71 21.77
CA SER A 57 -1.72 -1.34 23.18
C SER A 57 -3.17 -1.08 23.60
N LEU A 58 -4.12 -1.32 22.71
CA LEU A 58 -5.54 -1.06 22.94
C LEU A 58 -6.26 -2.36 23.31
N ASP A 59 -6.99 -2.30 24.41
CA ASP A 59 -7.96 -3.32 24.79
C ASP A 59 -9.31 -2.97 24.18
N LEU A 60 -9.82 -3.88 23.35
CA LEU A 60 -11.02 -3.69 22.54
C LEU A 60 -12.06 -4.72 22.95
N THR A 61 -13.31 -4.27 23.11
CA THR A 61 -14.46 -5.17 23.34
C THR A 61 -15.62 -4.78 22.43
N LEU A 62 -16.21 -5.78 21.78
CA LEU A 62 -17.43 -5.65 20.99
C LEU A 62 -18.53 -6.44 21.69
N SER A 63 -19.70 -5.84 21.89
CA SER A 63 -20.80 -6.50 22.59
C SER A 63 -22.17 -6.20 21.99
N SER A 64 -23.09 -7.14 22.18
CA SER A 64 -24.52 -7.02 21.89
C SER A 64 -25.33 -6.78 23.18
N SER A 65 -26.63 -6.53 23.03
CA SER A 65 -27.58 -6.57 24.15
C SER A 65 -27.65 -7.96 24.79
N ALA A 66 -28.04 -8.04 26.07
CA ALA A 66 -28.10 -9.30 26.83
C ALA A 66 -28.99 -10.41 26.22
N ASP A 67 -29.98 -10.04 25.41
CA ASP A 67 -30.92 -10.97 24.76
C ASP A 67 -30.57 -11.20 23.28
N SER A 68 -29.40 -10.75 22.83
CA SER A 68 -28.93 -10.84 21.44
C SER A 68 -27.49 -11.34 21.39
N ASP A 69 -27.09 -11.85 20.23
CA ASP A 69 -25.73 -12.31 19.98
C ASP A 69 -25.11 -11.55 18.81
N LEU A 70 -23.78 -11.46 18.81
CA LEU A 70 -22.98 -11.05 17.67
C LEU A 70 -22.99 -12.18 16.64
N GLU A 71 -23.41 -11.84 15.43
CA GLU A 71 -23.44 -12.71 14.26
C GLU A 71 -22.68 -12.06 13.11
N GLY A 72 -22.14 -12.86 12.20
CA GLY A 72 -21.41 -12.31 11.07
C GLY A 72 -21.41 -13.18 9.84
N ASN A 73 -21.24 -12.53 8.68
CA ASN A 73 -21.12 -13.21 7.40
C ASN A 73 -20.35 -12.34 6.39
N SER A 74 -20.27 -12.78 5.14
CA SER A 74 -19.55 -12.11 4.05
C SER A 74 -20.34 -12.15 2.73
N TYR A 75 -20.04 -11.20 1.83
CA TYR A 75 -20.61 -11.16 0.49
C TYR A 75 -19.69 -11.81 -0.55
N LYS A 76 -20.15 -12.90 -1.19
CA LYS A 76 -19.34 -13.82 -2.00
C LYS A 76 -18.74 -13.25 -3.30
N TYR A 77 -19.28 -12.18 -3.88
CA TYR A 77 -18.99 -11.80 -5.28
C TYR A 77 -17.63 -11.08 -5.51
N GLN A 78 -16.94 -10.61 -4.47
CA GLN A 78 -15.76 -9.73 -4.65
C GLN A 78 -14.38 -10.39 -4.50
N TYR A 79 -14.31 -11.72 -4.32
CA TYR A 79 -13.05 -12.50 -4.43
C TYR A 79 -12.37 -12.41 -5.82
N THR A 80 -12.84 -11.54 -6.73
CA THR A 80 -12.42 -11.45 -8.14
C THR A 80 -11.92 -10.07 -8.58
N ARG A 81 -11.88 -9.05 -7.70
CA ARG A 81 -11.33 -7.73 -8.05
C ARG A 81 -9.97 -7.49 -7.39
N PRO A 82 -8.92 -7.13 -8.16
CA PRO A 82 -7.65 -6.72 -7.57
C PRO A 82 -7.85 -5.38 -6.85
N VAL A 83 -7.75 -5.47 -5.51
CA VAL A 83 -7.40 -4.46 -4.51
C VAL A 83 -8.10 -3.09 -4.59
N ALA A 84 -9.06 -2.90 -3.71
CA ALA A 84 -9.75 -1.64 -3.50
C ALA A 84 -8.88 -0.63 -2.72
N HIS A 85 -9.12 0.67 -2.88
CA HIS A 85 -8.03 1.64 -2.70
C HIS A 85 -7.80 2.12 -1.26
N LEU A 86 -8.80 2.13 -0.37
CA LEU A 86 -8.67 2.70 0.99
C LEU A 86 -9.56 2.00 2.03
N GLY A 87 -10.90 2.10 1.94
CA GLY A 87 -11.86 1.42 2.83
C GLY A 87 -12.66 0.28 2.18
N GLU A 88 -12.58 0.19 0.85
CA GLU A 88 -13.09 -0.85 -0.06
C GLU A 88 -12.90 -2.31 0.41
N ARG A 89 -11.84 -2.52 1.21
CA ARG A 89 -11.28 -3.84 1.54
C ARG A 89 -11.85 -4.46 2.81
N VAL A 90 -12.43 -3.64 3.69
CA VAL A 90 -13.03 -4.14 4.94
C VAL A 90 -14.52 -4.36 4.82
N VAL A 91 -15.20 -3.74 3.85
CA VAL A 91 -16.68 -3.76 3.72
C VAL A 91 -17.30 -5.10 3.24
N ASN A 92 -16.48 -6.09 2.90
CA ASN A 92 -16.96 -7.35 2.32
C ASN A 92 -17.63 -8.29 3.33
N GLN A 93 -17.28 -8.12 4.60
CA GLN A 93 -17.75 -8.94 5.72
C GLN A 93 -17.93 -8.05 6.93
N GLY A 94 -18.58 -8.55 7.97
CA GLY A 94 -18.63 -7.82 9.23
C GLY A 94 -19.49 -8.53 10.24
N ILE A 95 -19.82 -7.77 11.29
CA ILE A 95 -20.57 -8.21 12.45
C ILE A 95 -21.85 -7.40 12.57
N THR A 96 -22.92 -8.08 12.96
CA THR A 96 -24.23 -7.53 13.25
C THR A 96 -24.78 -8.21 14.50
N THR A 97 -25.93 -7.76 14.99
CA THR A 97 -26.67 -8.49 16.03
C THR A 97 -27.56 -9.56 15.41
N SER A 98 -27.97 -10.55 16.20
CA SER A 98 -28.90 -11.58 15.75
C SER A 98 -30.16 -11.01 15.12
N ARG A 99 -30.61 -11.59 14.00
CA ARG A 99 -31.87 -11.21 13.35
C ARG A 99 -33.11 -11.55 14.18
N ASP A 100 -32.99 -12.55 15.06
CA ASP A 100 -34.09 -12.95 15.93
C ASP A 100 -34.27 -11.96 17.09
N ASN A 101 -33.18 -11.32 17.53
CA ASN A 101 -33.18 -10.31 18.57
C ASN A 101 -32.31 -9.10 18.14
N PRO A 102 -32.76 -8.30 17.16
CA PRO A 102 -31.98 -7.20 16.63
C PRO A 102 -31.78 -6.08 17.66
N GLY A 103 -30.64 -5.38 17.62
CA GLY A 103 -30.34 -4.36 18.63
C GLY A 103 -29.04 -3.58 18.40
N PRO A 104 -28.63 -2.79 19.40
CA PRO A 104 -27.40 -2.03 19.34
C PRO A 104 -26.14 -2.92 19.41
N ILE A 105 -25.05 -2.39 18.86
CA ILE A 105 -23.70 -2.92 19.03
C ILE A 105 -22.88 -1.89 19.79
N THR A 106 -22.14 -2.31 20.81
CA THR A 106 -21.24 -1.45 21.57
C THR A 106 -19.79 -1.83 21.28
N LEU A 107 -18.99 -0.84 20.87
CA LEU A 107 -17.54 -0.94 20.79
C LEU A 107 -16.95 -0.19 21.98
N THR A 108 -16.23 -0.91 22.84
CA THR A 108 -15.48 -0.35 23.95
C THR A 108 -13.99 -0.33 23.61
N ILE A 109 -13.34 0.82 23.83
CA ILE A 109 -11.91 1.03 23.56
C ILE A 109 -11.24 1.54 24.84
N GLN A 110 -10.19 0.85 25.29
CA GLN A 110 -9.35 1.27 26.41
C GLN A 110 -7.88 1.28 26.00
N GLY A 111 -7.06 2.12 26.64
CA GLY A 111 -5.63 2.25 26.35
C GLY A 111 -5.27 3.46 25.47
N LEU A 112 -6.26 4.26 25.05
CA LEU A 112 -6.02 5.51 24.32
C LEU A 112 -5.32 6.54 25.20
N GLU A 113 -4.31 7.24 24.68
CA GLU A 113 -3.65 8.31 25.42
C GLU A 113 -4.62 9.46 25.76
N ALA A 114 -4.26 10.29 26.72
CA ALA A 114 -5.09 11.46 27.03
C ALA A 114 -5.05 12.47 25.86
N GLY A 115 -6.21 12.81 25.30
CA GLY A 115 -6.28 13.71 24.15
C GLY A 115 -7.55 13.60 23.33
N GLU A 116 -7.56 14.32 22.20
CA GLU A 116 -8.61 14.24 21.19
C GLU A 116 -8.35 13.04 20.28
N HIS A 117 -9.38 12.23 20.05
CA HIS A 117 -9.34 11.07 19.19
C HIS A 117 -10.46 11.10 18.15
N THR A 118 -10.26 10.32 17.10
CA THR A 118 -11.25 10.15 16.03
C THR A 118 -11.50 8.67 15.77
N LEU A 119 -12.73 8.33 15.38
CA LEU A 119 -13.09 6.97 14.99
C LEU A 119 -13.85 7.00 13.67
N LEU A 120 -13.23 6.40 12.63
CA LEU A 120 -13.85 6.12 11.35
C LEU A 120 -14.38 4.69 11.34
N THR A 121 -15.60 4.44 10.87
CA THR A 121 -16.24 3.12 10.86
C THR A 121 -16.96 2.84 9.55
N TRP A 122 -17.00 1.58 9.14
CA TRP A 122 -17.70 1.13 7.94
C TRP A 122 -18.92 0.29 8.28
N HIS A 123 -20.04 0.62 7.61
CA HIS A 123 -21.37 0.07 7.88
C HIS A 123 -22.04 -0.48 6.62
N ASN A 124 -21.36 -1.37 5.91
CA ASN A 124 -21.85 -2.03 4.72
C ASN A 124 -22.47 -3.39 5.07
N ALA A 125 -23.75 -3.56 4.70
CA ALA A 125 -24.38 -4.86 4.78
C ALA A 125 -23.86 -5.80 3.70
N TRP A 126 -23.64 -7.06 4.08
CA TRP A 126 -23.15 -8.13 3.20
C TRP A 126 -24.28 -8.98 2.60
N ASP A 127 -25.54 -8.64 2.88
CA ASP A 127 -26.73 -9.34 2.39
C ASP A 127 -27.71 -8.34 1.76
N SER A 128 -28.68 -8.85 1.00
CA SER A 128 -29.76 -8.02 0.46
C SER A 128 -30.57 -7.42 1.61
N LEU A 129 -30.53 -6.09 1.72
CA LEU A 129 -31.39 -5.35 2.64
C LEU A 129 -32.67 -4.90 1.93
N ASP A 130 -33.80 -5.01 2.63
CA ASP A 130 -35.07 -4.44 2.16
C ASP A 130 -35.08 -2.91 2.33
N SER A 131 -34.38 -2.40 3.34
CA SER A 131 -34.16 -0.96 3.55
C SER A 131 -32.91 -0.68 4.41
N THR A 132 -32.36 0.53 4.33
CA THR A 132 -31.20 0.94 5.14
C THR A 132 -31.66 1.55 6.46
N ALA A 133 -31.20 1.00 7.59
CA ALA A 133 -31.42 1.59 8.91
C ALA A 133 -30.63 2.90 9.06
N THR A 134 -31.24 3.89 9.69
CA THR A 134 -30.52 5.02 10.28
C THR A 134 -29.86 4.57 11.59
N VAL A 135 -28.61 4.93 11.81
CA VAL A 135 -27.86 4.53 13.01
C VAL A 135 -27.62 5.78 13.87
N SER A 136 -28.06 5.75 15.12
CA SER A 136 -27.63 6.74 16.12
C SER A 136 -26.35 6.28 16.78
N VAL A 137 -25.43 7.21 17.01
CA VAL A 137 -24.12 6.91 17.60
C VAL A 137 -23.98 7.70 18.89
N LEU A 138 -23.79 6.98 20.00
CA LEU A 138 -23.49 7.57 21.30
C LEU A 138 -22.03 7.32 21.64
N VAL A 139 -21.32 8.33 22.15
CA VAL A 139 -19.97 8.16 22.72
C VAL A 139 -20.02 8.55 24.19
N ASP A 140 -19.74 7.61 25.09
CA ASP A 140 -19.90 7.76 26.54
C ASP A 140 -21.29 8.31 26.92
N GLY A 141 -22.32 7.88 26.19
CA GLY A 141 -23.71 8.32 26.35
C GLY A 141 -24.07 9.67 25.72
N GLU A 142 -23.11 10.39 25.11
CA GLU A 142 -23.39 11.62 24.37
C GLU A 142 -23.76 11.35 22.91
N ASP A 143 -24.85 11.95 22.44
CA ASP A 143 -25.30 11.81 21.05
C ASP A 143 -24.34 12.51 20.06
N LYS A 144 -23.73 11.70 19.19
CA LYS A 144 -22.89 12.13 18.06
C LYS A 144 -23.57 11.90 16.71
N THR A 145 -24.86 11.59 16.70
CA THR A 145 -25.64 11.30 15.48
C THR A 145 -25.68 12.53 14.56
N SER A 146 -24.89 12.49 13.51
CA SER A 146 -25.11 13.26 12.29
C SER A 146 -25.66 12.31 11.22
N ALA A 147 -26.40 12.81 10.22
CA ALA A 147 -27.04 11.96 9.20
C ALA A 147 -26.05 11.14 8.31
N ALA A 148 -24.75 11.15 8.62
CA ALA A 148 -23.68 10.53 7.86
C ALA A 148 -22.57 9.93 8.76
N THR A 149 -22.89 9.38 9.94
CA THR A 149 -21.88 8.91 10.91
C THR A 149 -21.20 7.60 10.51
N SER A 150 -20.25 7.72 9.59
CA SER A 150 -19.06 6.86 9.53
C SER A 150 -17.91 7.44 10.36
N TYR A 151 -18.06 8.61 10.99
CA TYR A 151 -16.96 9.33 11.64
C TYR A 151 -17.41 10.07 12.90
N VAL A 152 -16.68 9.87 14.02
CA VAL A 152 -16.91 10.58 15.29
C VAL A 152 -15.61 11.12 15.88
N THR A 153 -15.73 12.14 16.72
CA THR A 153 -14.64 12.75 17.51
C THR A 153 -15.00 12.67 18.99
N PHE A 154 -14.01 12.44 19.84
CA PHE A 154 -14.19 12.33 21.28
C PHE A 154 -12.87 12.60 22.01
N THR A 155 -12.96 12.87 23.31
CA THR A 155 -11.80 13.16 24.17
C THR A 155 -11.62 12.02 25.17
N VAL A 156 -10.37 11.66 25.44
CA VAL A 156 -9.96 10.69 26.46
C VAL A 156 -9.16 11.41 27.54
N ASP A 157 -9.48 11.17 28.80
CA ASP A 157 -8.81 11.79 29.95
C ASP A 157 -7.52 11.04 30.34
N SER A 158 -7.49 9.72 30.15
CA SER A 158 -6.33 8.85 30.43
C SER A 158 -6.48 7.47 29.80
N ALA A 159 -5.37 6.74 29.65
CA ALA A 159 -5.36 5.37 29.12
C ALA A 159 -6.20 4.36 29.91
N ASP A 160 -6.49 4.64 31.18
CA ASP A 160 -7.36 3.79 32.01
C ASP A 160 -8.86 3.98 31.70
N GLN A 161 -9.24 5.07 31.01
CA GLN A 161 -10.63 5.30 30.60
C GLN A 161 -11.01 4.34 29.48
N ALA A 162 -12.09 3.60 29.69
CA ALA A 162 -12.77 2.87 28.63
C ALA A 162 -13.80 3.80 27.99
N VAL A 163 -13.70 4.01 26.68
CA VAL A 163 -14.67 4.77 25.88
C VAL A 163 -15.68 3.80 25.30
N GLU A 164 -16.97 4.05 25.50
CA GLU A 164 -18.06 3.25 24.95
C GLU A 164 -18.70 3.97 23.75
N ILE A 165 -18.63 3.33 22.59
CA ILE A 165 -19.29 3.80 21.36
C ILE A 165 -20.45 2.85 21.04
N VAL A 166 -21.67 3.35 21.17
CA VAL A 166 -22.90 2.57 20.97
C VAL A 166 -23.55 2.93 19.64
N TYR A 167 -23.66 1.95 18.75
CA TYR A 167 -24.37 2.06 17.48
C TYR A 167 -25.77 1.48 17.64
N THR A 168 -26.80 2.33 17.60
CA THR A 168 -28.19 1.91 17.76
C THR A 168 -28.96 2.10 16.45
N PRO A 169 -29.57 1.04 15.90
CA PRO A 169 -30.43 1.16 14.73
C PRO A 169 -31.75 1.82 15.13
N THR A 170 -32.17 2.82 14.36
CA THR A 170 -33.36 3.65 14.66
C THR A 170 -34.51 3.43 13.67
N SER A 171 -34.31 2.60 12.64
CA SER A 171 -35.31 2.27 11.62
C SER A 171 -34.99 0.94 10.93
N ALA A 172 -35.80 0.57 9.91
CA ALA A 172 -35.65 -0.64 9.11
C ALA A 172 -35.67 -1.93 9.95
N ASP A 173 -34.79 -2.88 9.64
CA ASP A 173 -34.77 -4.24 10.20
C ASP A 173 -34.18 -4.30 11.62
N GLY A 174 -33.86 -3.15 12.21
CA GLY A 174 -33.30 -3.06 13.57
C GLY A 174 -31.85 -3.55 13.66
N LEU A 175 -31.14 -3.71 12.53
CA LEU A 175 -29.77 -4.20 12.49
C LEU A 175 -28.77 -3.07 12.25
N VAL A 176 -27.62 -3.16 12.91
CA VAL A 176 -26.40 -2.41 12.58
C VAL A 176 -25.38 -3.37 12.00
N TYR A 177 -24.69 -2.96 10.96
CA TYR A 177 -23.61 -3.73 10.36
C TYR A 177 -22.31 -2.99 10.63
N LEU A 178 -21.33 -3.63 11.26
CA LEU A 178 -20.00 -3.07 11.47
C LEU A 178 -18.97 -3.96 10.78
N ASN A 179 -18.22 -3.40 9.84
CA ASN A 179 -17.21 -4.17 9.09
C ASN A 179 -15.79 -4.00 9.67
N GLY A 180 -15.52 -2.85 10.27
CA GLY A 180 -14.20 -2.45 10.73
C GLY A 180 -14.20 -0.98 11.13
N PHE A 181 -13.05 -0.52 11.60
CA PHE A 181 -12.84 0.85 12.03
C PHE A 181 -11.38 1.28 11.95
N GLU A 182 -11.14 2.58 11.93
CA GLU A 182 -9.82 3.21 12.12
C GLU A 182 -9.87 4.22 13.25
N ILE A 183 -8.84 4.21 14.09
CA ILE A 183 -8.63 5.17 15.16
C ILE A 183 -7.58 6.20 14.70
N ASP A 184 -7.85 7.47 14.96
CA ASP A 184 -6.97 8.61 14.65
C ASP A 184 -6.65 8.78 13.16
N THR A 185 -7.59 8.34 12.32
CA THR A 185 -7.60 8.60 10.87
C THR A 185 -8.53 9.78 10.56
N PRO A 186 -8.16 10.72 9.66
CA PRO A 186 -9.07 11.79 9.22
C PRO A 186 -10.38 11.28 8.62
N ALA A 187 -11.44 12.10 8.59
CA ALA A 187 -12.68 11.70 7.93
C ALA A 187 -12.46 11.44 6.42
N LEU A 188 -13.22 10.51 5.82
CA LEU A 188 -13.03 10.12 4.41
C LEU A 188 -13.08 11.30 3.42
N LYS A 189 -13.91 12.30 3.70
CA LYS A 189 -14.03 13.52 2.87
C LYS A 189 -12.75 14.37 2.86
N ASP A 190 -11.93 14.25 3.90
CA ASP A 190 -10.69 14.99 4.12
C ASP A 190 -9.45 14.19 3.62
N GLN A 191 -9.66 12.98 3.10
CA GLN A 191 -8.60 12.13 2.56
C GLN A 191 -8.55 12.17 1.04
N ILE A 192 -7.37 11.90 0.47
CA ILE A 192 -7.24 11.62 -0.97
C ILE A 192 -7.95 10.31 -1.31
N SER A 193 -8.32 10.10 -2.58
CA SER A 193 -8.94 8.84 -3.01
C SER A 193 -8.48 8.41 -4.40
N PHE A 194 -8.66 7.12 -4.73
CA PHE A 194 -8.31 6.53 -6.04
C PHE A 194 -6.86 6.86 -6.50
N PRO A 195 -5.83 6.52 -5.70
CA PRO A 195 -4.45 6.66 -6.12
C PRO A 195 -4.14 5.77 -7.33
N SER A 196 -3.31 6.28 -8.23
CA SER A 196 -2.67 5.54 -9.32
C SER A 196 -1.16 5.79 -9.22
N PRO A 197 -0.29 4.77 -9.31
CA PRO A 197 -0.61 3.35 -9.29
C PRO A 197 -1.47 2.95 -8.09
N PRO A 198 -2.35 1.94 -8.21
CA PRO A 198 -3.11 1.44 -7.08
C PRO A 198 -2.21 1.05 -5.91
N HIS A 199 -2.75 1.13 -4.69
CA HIS A 199 -2.08 0.59 -3.51
C HIS A 199 -1.72 -0.89 -3.73
N ARG A 200 -0.50 -1.27 -3.36
CA ARG A 200 0.09 -2.61 -3.61
C ARG A 200 0.18 -3.01 -5.08
N GLU A 201 0.25 -2.03 -5.99
CA GLU A 201 0.70 -2.30 -7.36
C GLU A 201 2.20 -2.64 -7.36
N GLU A 202 2.49 -3.94 -7.34
CA GLU A 202 3.84 -4.50 -7.37
C GLU A 202 4.37 -4.65 -8.81
N HIS A 203 3.50 -4.53 -9.82
CA HIS A 203 3.79 -4.81 -11.22
C HIS A 203 3.41 -3.65 -12.14
N LEU A 204 3.88 -2.44 -11.81
CA LEU A 204 3.64 -1.27 -12.63
C LEU A 204 4.25 -1.41 -14.05
N GLU A 205 3.41 -1.54 -15.06
CA GLU A 205 3.85 -1.51 -16.46
C GLU A 205 4.05 -0.06 -16.94
N LEU A 206 5.27 0.25 -17.40
CA LEU A 206 5.61 1.58 -17.92
C LEU A 206 5.04 1.91 -19.32
N GLY A 207 4.35 0.99 -19.99
CA GLY A 207 3.88 1.19 -21.37
C GLY A 207 5.00 1.65 -22.31
N ASP A 208 4.77 2.76 -23.04
CA ASP A 208 5.74 3.52 -23.83
C ASP A 208 6.43 4.65 -23.04
N GLY A 209 6.02 4.86 -21.79
CA GLY A 209 6.36 5.98 -20.93
C GLY A 209 7.73 5.84 -20.27
N LYS A 210 8.50 6.93 -20.33
CA LYS A 210 9.83 7.09 -19.71
C LYS A 210 9.75 7.67 -18.29
N SER A 211 8.58 7.61 -17.67
CA SER A 211 8.29 8.20 -16.37
C SER A 211 7.03 7.57 -15.79
N ILE A 212 6.92 7.60 -14.48
CA ILE A 212 5.71 7.19 -13.77
C ILE A 212 5.04 8.43 -13.26
N THR A 213 3.76 8.60 -13.57
CA THR A 213 2.96 9.65 -12.96
C THR A 213 2.10 9.02 -11.89
N ALA A 214 2.35 9.37 -10.64
CA ALA A 214 1.41 9.11 -9.57
C ALA A 214 0.27 10.14 -9.66
N THR A 215 -0.98 9.71 -9.49
CA THR A 215 -2.16 10.57 -9.46
C THR A 215 -3.09 10.18 -8.32
N TRP A 216 -3.95 11.10 -7.90
CA TRP A 216 -4.99 10.86 -6.92
C TRP A 216 -6.18 11.79 -7.18
N ARG A 217 -7.29 11.58 -6.47
CA ARG A 217 -8.40 12.53 -6.37
C ARG A 217 -8.25 13.37 -5.11
N ALA A 218 -8.54 14.65 -5.25
CA ALA A 218 -8.57 15.58 -4.12
C ALA A 218 -9.63 15.17 -3.09
N PRO A 219 -9.42 15.52 -1.80
CA PRO A 219 -10.47 15.47 -0.79
C PRO A 219 -11.70 16.27 -1.24
N SER A 220 -12.89 15.84 -0.84
CA SER A 220 -14.15 16.49 -1.21
C SER A 220 -14.52 17.67 -0.30
N SER A 221 -13.84 17.83 0.83
CA SER A 221 -14.14 18.85 1.85
C SER A 221 -13.39 20.17 1.70
N GLY A 222 -12.31 20.22 0.90
CA GLY A 222 -11.35 21.33 0.95
C GLY A 222 -11.26 22.14 -0.35
N ASP A 223 -11.45 23.45 -0.22
CA ASP A 223 -10.97 24.42 -1.22
C ASP A 223 -9.46 24.66 -0.98
N SER A 224 -8.62 24.48 -2.01
CA SER A 224 -7.16 24.73 -1.96
C SER A 224 -6.36 23.81 -1.03
N VAL A 225 -6.37 22.51 -1.32
CA VAL A 225 -5.50 21.51 -0.67
C VAL A 225 -4.10 21.54 -1.27
N THR A 226 -3.06 21.34 -0.44
CA THR A 226 -1.69 21.11 -0.90
C THR A 226 -1.24 19.69 -0.57
N TYR A 227 -0.35 19.13 -1.40
CA TYR A 227 0.10 17.75 -1.27
C TYR A 227 1.62 17.68 -1.09
N ASN A 228 2.05 16.93 -0.08
CA ASN A 228 3.44 16.49 0.06
C ASN A 228 3.49 15.02 -0.34
N VAL A 229 4.40 14.70 -1.24
CA VAL A 229 4.60 13.33 -1.74
C VAL A 229 5.97 12.86 -1.30
N TYR A 230 5.98 11.68 -0.68
CA TYR A 230 7.18 11.02 -0.23
C TYR A 230 7.25 9.62 -0.84
N MET A 231 8.46 9.10 -0.99
CA MET A 231 8.73 7.73 -1.42
C MET A 231 9.76 7.10 -0.51
N GLY A 232 9.55 5.85 -0.13
CA GLY A 232 10.47 5.11 0.71
C GLY A 232 10.27 3.61 0.53
N ASN A 233 11.15 2.83 1.14
CA ASN A 233 11.05 1.37 1.18
C ASN A 233 10.53 0.84 2.53
N ALA A 234 10.31 1.72 3.52
CA ALA A 234 9.50 1.46 4.70
C ALA A 234 8.82 2.76 5.18
N SER A 235 7.83 2.64 6.06
CA SER A 235 6.99 3.75 6.55
C SER A 235 7.75 4.78 7.39
N ASP A 236 8.89 4.40 7.96
CA ASP A 236 9.77 5.23 8.77
C ASP A 236 10.97 5.81 7.99
N THR A 237 11.13 5.41 6.73
CA THR A 237 12.28 5.75 5.87
C THR A 237 11.79 6.34 4.56
N LEU A 238 11.19 7.53 4.66
CA LEU A 238 10.59 8.25 3.54
C LEU A 238 11.51 9.39 3.05
N GLU A 239 11.70 9.46 1.74
CA GLU A 239 12.37 10.56 1.03
C GLU A 239 11.34 11.49 0.40
N VAL A 240 11.61 12.79 0.42
CA VAL A 240 10.75 13.81 -0.20
C VAL A 240 10.82 13.70 -1.72
N VAL A 241 9.67 13.47 -2.38
CA VAL A 241 9.53 13.60 -3.84
C VAL A 241 9.13 15.02 -4.21
N ASN A 242 8.14 15.58 -3.51
CA ASN A 242 7.69 16.96 -3.70
C ASN A 242 6.94 17.46 -2.45
N GLU A 243 6.92 18.77 -2.23
CA GLU A 243 6.15 19.40 -1.15
C GLU A 243 5.38 20.60 -1.68
N GLY A 244 4.17 20.82 -1.16
CA GLY A 244 3.35 21.97 -1.51
C GLY A 244 2.74 21.91 -2.92
N LEU A 245 2.55 20.71 -3.48
CA LEU A 245 1.88 20.55 -4.77
C LEU A 245 0.43 21.01 -4.68
N SER A 246 -0.03 21.80 -5.66
CA SER A 246 -1.45 22.10 -5.85
C SER A 246 -2.14 21.12 -6.80
N GLU A 247 -1.37 20.39 -7.60
CA GLU A 247 -1.88 19.39 -8.54
C GLU A 247 -2.05 18.03 -7.87
N THR A 248 -3.04 17.26 -8.33
CA THR A 248 -3.29 15.89 -7.84
C THR A 248 -2.47 14.84 -8.59
N GLN A 249 -1.25 15.20 -8.98
CA GLN A 249 -0.33 14.34 -9.69
C GLN A 249 1.13 14.71 -9.41
N VAL A 250 2.03 13.73 -9.50
CA VAL A 250 3.48 13.95 -9.48
C VAL A 250 4.19 12.93 -10.35
N THR A 251 5.24 13.35 -11.05
CA THR A 251 6.11 12.42 -11.76
C THR A 251 7.15 11.84 -10.81
N LEU A 252 7.15 10.52 -10.65
CA LEU A 252 8.16 9.79 -9.91
C LEU A 252 9.43 9.61 -10.76
N SER A 253 10.58 9.83 -10.13
CA SER A 253 11.89 9.76 -10.78
C SER A 253 12.19 8.33 -11.26
N VAL A 254 12.70 8.22 -12.48
CA VAL A 254 13.24 6.98 -13.06
C VAL A 254 14.71 7.17 -13.44
N ILE A 255 15.48 6.10 -13.50
CA ILE A 255 16.84 6.15 -14.02
C ILE A 255 16.81 5.97 -15.54
N LYS A 256 17.29 6.96 -16.27
CA LYS A 256 17.35 6.94 -17.73
C LYS A 256 18.71 6.49 -18.22
N VAL A 257 18.76 5.41 -18.99
CA VAL A 257 19.91 5.02 -19.79
C VAL A 257 19.89 5.85 -21.07
N THR A 258 20.84 6.77 -21.19
CA THR A 258 21.00 7.73 -22.29
C THR A 258 22.25 7.45 -23.13
N SER A 259 23.09 6.50 -22.71
CA SER A 259 24.32 6.10 -23.39
C SER A 259 24.39 4.58 -23.58
N LEU A 260 25.05 4.14 -24.66
CA LEU A 260 25.33 2.72 -24.92
C LEU A 260 26.68 2.26 -24.37
N GLU A 261 27.46 3.18 -23.80
CA GLU A 261 28.76 2.90 -23.18
C GLU A 261 28.61 2.11 -21.88
N ASP A 262 29.64 1.32 -21.56
CA ASP A 262 29.75 0.62 -20.28
C ASP A 262 30.68 1.37 -19.32
N SER A 263 30.11 2.14 -18.40
CA SER A 263 30.87 2.85 -17.37
C SER A 263 30.07 2.98 -16.08
N GLU A 264 30.70 3.45 -15.01
CA GLU A 264 30.02 3.73 -13.75
C GLU A 264 29.38 5.13 -13.72
N GLU A 265 29.34 5.84 -14.85
CA GLU A 265 28.79 7.20 -14.93
C GLU A 265 27.26 7.23 -15.13
N PRO A 266 26.56 8.22 -14.56
CA PRO A 266 25.13 8.42 -14.79
C PRO A 266 24.76 8.44 -16.28
N GLY A 267 23.66 7.77 -16.63
CA GLY A 267 23.20 7.62 -18.00
C GLY A 267 23.60 6.31 -18.68
N THR A 268 24.41 5.47 -18.04
CA THR A 268 24.74 4.11 -18.52
C THR A 268 23.90 3.03 -17.84
N LEU A 269 23.82 1.85 -18.45
CA LEU A 269 23.16 0.69 -17.84
C LEU A 269 23.92 0.18 -16.61
N ARG A 270 25.25 0.22 -16.61
CA ARG A 270 26.06 -0.21 -15.46
C ARG A 270 25.84 0.70 -14.26
N TYR A 271 25.80 2.02 -14.44
CA TYR A 271 25.39 2.92 -13.37
C TYR A 271 24.01 2.54 -12.82
N ALA A 272 23.03 2.36 -13.70
CA ALA A 272 21.65 2.07 -13.29
C ALA A 272 21.51 0.75 -12.51
N LEU A 273 22.31 -0.27 -12.82
CA LEU A 273 22.18 -1.59 -12.21
C LEU A 273 23.14 -1.85 -11.04
N ALA A 274 24.36 -1.30 -11.07
CA ALA A 274 25.41 -1.62 -10.11
C ALA A 274 25.86 -0.44 -9.22
N VAL A 275 25.65 0.81 -9.64
CA VAL A 275 26.09 2.00 -8.89
C VAL A 275 24.93 2.65 -8.14
N ALA A 276 23.80 2.83 -8.82
CA ALA A 276 22.58 3.34 -8.20
C ALA A 276 22.02 2.32 -7.20
N THR A 277 21.58 2.80 -6.04
CA THR A 277 21.05 1.99 -4.93
C THR A 277 19.60 2.32 -4.65
N GLY A 278 18.87 1.38 -4.07
CA GLY A 278 17.47 1.56 -3.65
C GLY A 278 16.44 1.32 -4.76
N PRO A 279 15.13 1.41 -4.43
CA PRO A 279 14.05 1.16 -5.37
C PRO A 279 14.15 2.05 -6.59
N ARG A 280 14.16 1.45 -7.79
CA ARG A 280 14.36 2.22 -9.03
C ARG A 280 13.81 1.51 -10.25
N ILE A 281 13.42 2.33 -11.20
CA ILE A 281 12.93 1.87 -12.49
C ILE A 281 13.87 2.41 -13.57
N VAL A 282 14.44 1.50 -14.34
CA VAL A 282 15.44 1.75 -15.37
C VAL A 282 14.75 1.75 -16.73
N VAL A 283 14.79 2.89 -17.40
CA VAL A 283 14.24 3.12 -18.74
C VAL A 283 15.34 3.48 -19.73
N PHE A 284 15.09 3.30 -21.02
CA PHE A 284 16.07 3.51 -22.07
C PHE A 284 15.64 4.64 -23.00
N ASP A 285 16.43 5.71 -23.06
CA ASP A 285 16.28 6.78 -24.04
C ASP A 285 16.98 6.46 -25.37
N VAL A 286 17.88 5.47 -25.35
CA VAL A 286 18.65 4.99 -26.50
C VAL A 286 18.36 3.52 -26.81
N GLY A 287 18.44 3.17 -28.09
CA GLY A 287 18.30 1.79 -28.58
C GLY A 287 19.56 1.36 -29.31
N GLY A 288 19.91 0.09 -29.22
CA GLY A 288 21.17 -0.41 -29.79
C GLY A 288 21.76 -1.57 -29.02
N VAL A 289 23.07 -1.74 -29.15
CA VAL A 289 23.84 -2.79 -28.47
C VAL A 289 24.72 -2.15 -27.40
N ILE A 290 24.57 -2.59 -26.15
CA ILE A 290 25.48 -2.28 -25.05
C ILE A 290 26.46 -3.45 -24.93
N THR A 291 27.76 -3.17 -25.03
CA THR A 291 28.81 -4.17 -24.80
C THR A 291 29.33 -3.95 -23.40
N ILE A 292 29.02 -4.87 -22.47
CA ILE A 292 29.52 -4.78 -21.11
C ILE A 292 30.90 -5.45 -21.00
N ASP A 293 31.82 -4.80 -20.30
CA ASP A 293 33.23 -5.19 -20.15
C ASP A 293 33.48 -6.18 -19.00
N SER A 294 32.47 -6.38 -18.16
CA SER A 294 32.50 -7.32 -17.04
C SER A 294 31.08 -7.73 -16.65
N ARG A 295 30.95 -8.79 -15.84
CA ARG A 295 29.67 -9.25 -15.28
C ARG A 295 28.89 -8.07 -14.68
N LEU A 296 27.61 -7.95 -15.06
CA LEU A 296 26.71 -6.92 -14.55
C LEU A 296 25.53 -7.60 -13.83
N THR A 297 25.53 -7.54 -12.51
CA THR A 297 24.49 -8.16 -11.69
C THR A 297 23.77 -7.14 -10.82
N VAL A 298 22.45 -7.31 -10.68
CA VAL A 298 21.67 -6.62 -9.65
C VAL A 298 21.68 -7.49 -8.39
N SER A 299 22.06 -6.88 -7.27
CA SER A 299 22.06 -7.48 -5.92
C SER A 299 21.22 -6.69 -4.93
N ASP A 300 20.26 -5.92 -5.46
CA ASP A 300 19.39 -5.00 -4.73
C ASP A 300 17.92 -5.48 -4.78
N ARG A 301 17.01 -4.67 -4.22
CA ARG A 301 15.57 -4.95 -4.15
C ARG A 301 14.75 -3.92 -4.93
N TYR A 302 13.57 -4.32 -5.38
CA TYR A 302 12.58 -3.41 -6.00
C TYR A 302 13.14 -2.68 -7.23
N VAL A 303 13.73 -3.44 -8.16
CA VAL A 303 14.33 -2.90 -9.40
C VAL A 303 13.54 -3.38 -10.61
N THR A 304 13.10 -2.46 -11.46
CA THR A 304 12.47 -2.80 -12.74
C THR A 304 13.32 -2.30 -13.91
N VAL A 305 13.72 -3.18 -14.82
CA VAL A 305 14.37 -2.84 -16.08
C VAL A 305 13.37 -2.96 -17.22
N ALA A 306 12.92 -1.81 -17.73
CA ALA A 306 11.87 -1.69 -18.72
C ALA A 306 12.43 -1.55 -20.14
N GLY A 307 12.95 -2.64 -20.71
CA GLY A 307 13.59 -2.66 -22.02
C GLY A 307 12.69 -2.24 -23.20
N GLN A 308 11.37 -2.30 -23.05
CA GLN A 308 10.41 -1.87 -24.07
C GLN A 308 10.43 -0.35 -24.32
N THR A 309 10.98 0.43 -23.38
CA THR A 309 11.12 1.89 -23.53
C THR A 309 12.21 2.29 -24.53
N ALA A 310 13.12 1.38 -24.87
CA ALA A 310 14.21 1.63 -25.81
C ALA A 310 13.67 1.90 -27.23
N PRO A 311 14.09 2.98 -27.91
CA PRO A 311 13.62 3.30 -29.25
C PRO A 311 14.07 2.28 -30.31
N GLY A 312 13.40 2.33 -31.48
CA GLY A 312 13.79 1.58 -32.66
C GLY A 312 13.70 0.07 -32.47
N LYS A 313 14.81 -0.65 -32.63
CA LYS A 313 14.84 -2.12 -32.51
C LYS A 313 14.97 -2.60 -31.06
N GLY A 314 14.87 -1.71 -30.08
CA GLY A 314 15.06 -2.01 -28.65
C GLY A 314 16.53 -2.22 -28.26
N ILE A 315 16.76 -2.69 -27.03
CA ILE A 315 18.10 -2.88 -26.47
C ILE A 315 18.61 -4.32 -26.63
N ALA A 316 19.92 -4.48 -26.84
CA ALA A 316 20.61 -5.75 -26.75
C ALA A 316 21.89 -5.59 -25.92
N ILE A 317 22.22 -6.60 -25.12
CA ILE A 317 23.38 -6.59 -24.21
C ILE A 317 24.28 -7.76 -24.60
N GLN A 318 25.58 -7.51 -24.73
CA GLN A 318 26.60 -8.50 -25.12
C GLN A 318 27.89 -8.33 -24.31
N GLY A 319 28.88 -9.21 -24.49
CA GLY A 319 30.13 -9.16 -23.73
C GLY A 319 30.16 -10.25 -22.66
N HIS A 320 29.58 -9.91 -21.53
CA HIS A 320 29.66 -10.67 -20.28
C HIS A 320 28.26 -11.03 -19.74
N PRO A 321 28.16 -11.86 -18.69
CA PRO A 321 26.88 -12.17 -18.06
C PRO A 321 26.15 -10.92 -17.55
N LEU A 322 24.84 -10.87 -17.80
CA LEU A 322 23.89 -9.97 -17.14
C LEU A 322 23.03 -10.80 -16.20
N GLY A 323 22.62 -10.34 -15.02
CA GLY A 323 21.66 -11.11 -14.23
C GLY A 323 21.42 -10.60 -12.84
N LEU A 324 20.93 -11.48 -11.98
CA LEU A 324 20.64 -11.22 -10.58
C LEU A 324 21.51 -12.11 -9.69
N SER A 325 21.92 -11.57 -8.55
CA SER A 325 22.65 -12.32 -7.52
C SER A 325 22.22 -11.86 -6.14
N GLY A 326 21.46 -12.67 -5.41
CA GLY A 326 20.95 -12.29 -4.08
C GLY A 326 19.86 -11.21 -4.11
N ALA A 327 19.19 -10.99 -5.25
CA ALA A 327 18.19 -9.93 -5.40
C ALA A 327 16.79 -10.35 -4.90
N SER A 328 15.93 -9.38 -4.62
CA SER A 328 14.52 -9.60 -4.25
C SER A 328 13.62 -8.66 -5.04
N ASP A 329 12.50 -9.13 -5.59
CA ASP A 329 11.50 -8.27 -6.23
C ASP A 329 12.11 -7.46 -7.40
N VAL A 330 12.77 -8.18 -8.32
CA VAL A 330 13.40 -7.58 -9.51
C VAL A 330 12.75 -8.07 -10.78
N ILE A 331 12.42 -7.15 -11.67
CA ILE A 331 11.74 -7.41 -12.93
C ILE A 331 12.64 -6.96 -14.09
N PHE A 332 13.02 -7.88 -14.98
CA PHE A 332 13.66 -7.55 -16.25
C PHE A 332 12.68 -7.85 -17.38
N ARG A 333 12.39 -6.87 -18.25
CA ARG A 333 11.49 -7.06 -19.39
C ARG A 333 12.04 -6.57 -20.70
N HIS A 334 11.69 -7.26 -21.78
CA HIS A 334 11.97 -6.82 -23.15
C HIS A 334 13.45 -6.53 -23.46
N VAL A 335 14.37 -7.13 -22.69
CA VAL A 335 15.82 -7.04 -22.90
C VAL A 335 16.29 -8.26 -23.69
N ARG A 336 17.27 -8.06 -24.58
CA ARG A 336 17.91 -9.17 -25.30
C ARG A 336 19.34 -9.35 -24.84
N VAL A 337 19.73 -10.57 -24.47
CA VAL A 337 21.09 -10.86 -24.03
C VAL A 337 21.76 -11.85 -24.99
N ARG A 338 22.91 -11.44 -25.51
CA ARG A 338 23.69 -12.17 -26.51
C ARG A 338 25.19 -12.01 -26.17
N PRO A 339 25.72 -12.74 -25.17
CA PRO A 339 27.11 -12.56 -24.73
C PRO A 339 28.11 -12.70 -25.90
N GLY A 340 27.81 -13.58 -26.85
CA GLY A 340 28.66 -13.82 -28.01
C GLY A 340 29.99 -14.44 -27.59
N SER A 341 31.04 -14.18 -28.36
CA SER A 341 32.41 -14.65 -28.07
C SER A 341 33.34 -13.55 -27.58
N SER A 342 32.81 -12.37 -27.27
CA SER A 342 33.62 -11.17 -26.99
C SER A 342 34.36 -11.24 -25.65
N SER A 343 33.87 -12.01 -24.68
CA SER A 343 34.57 -12.33 -23.44
C SER A 343 35.62 -13.44 -23.57
N ASN A 344 35.68 -14.15 -24.71
CA ASN A 344 36.51 -15.36 -24.90
C ASN A 344 36.29 -16.47 -23.84
N GLU A 345 35.17 -16.42 -23.10
CA GLU A 345 34.81 -17.38 -22.07
C GLU A 345 33.47 -18.03 -22.38
N THR A 346 33.25 -19.23 -21.85
CA THR A 346 31.90 -19.83 -21.80
C THR A 346 31.15 -19.15 -20.67
N VAL A 347 30.13 -18.38 -21.01
CA VAL A 347 29.41 -17.53 -20.07
C VAL A 347 27.90 -17.73 -20.17
N ASP A 348 27.23 -17.63 -19.03
CA ASP A 348 25.77 -17.58 -19.00
C ASP A 348 25.26 -16.30 -19.68
N GLY A 349 24.13 -16.42 -20.37
CA GLY A 349 23.40 -15.25 -20.88
C GLY A 349 22.82 -14.43 -19.72
N MET A 350 21.98 -15.07 -18.92
CA MET A 350 21.41 -14.48 -17.71
C MET A 350 21.14 -15.55 -16.66
N GLY A 351 21.28 -15.17 -15.40
CA GLY A 351 21.02 -16.01 -14.24
C GLY A 351 20.35 -15.23 -13.11
N MET A 352 19.80 -15.96 -12.14
CA MET A 352 19.06 -15.42 -10.99
C MET A 352 19.53 -16.08 -9.69
N ALA A 353 20.85 -16.18 -9.50
CA ALA A 353 21.42 -16.95 -8.41
C ALA A 353 20.98 -16.38 -7.05
N GLY A 354 20.42 -17.22 -6.19
CA GLY A 354 19.97 -16.85 -4.83
C GLY A 354 18.98 -15.69 -4.78
N SER A 355 18.19 -15.47 -5.84
CA SER A 355 17.25 -14.34 -5.93
C SER A 355 15.80 -14.78 -5.73
N ASN A 356 15.00 -13.98 -5.02
CA ASN A 356 13.61 -14.29 -4.66
C ASN A 356 12.62 -13.32 -5.32
N TYR A 357 11.40 -13.78 -5.63
CA TYR A 357 10.33 -12.93 -6.18
C TYR A 357 10.71 -12.14 -7.44
N CYS A 358 11.55 -12.72 -8.31
CA CYS A 358 12.08 -12.03 -9.48
C CYS A 358 11.45 -12.56 -10.79
N ILE A 359 11.31 -11.69 -11.79
CA ILE A 359 10.63 -11.98 -13.06
C ILE A 359 11.55 -11.62 -14.24
N LEU A 360 11.71 -12.55 -15.18
CA LEU A 360 12.27 -12.29 -16.51
C LEU A 360 11.15 -12.45 -17.54
N ASP A 361 10.59 -11.34 -18.03
CA ASP A 361 9.43 -11.36 -18.95
C ASP A 361 9.80 -10.85 -20.35
N ARG A 362 9.44 -11.62 -21.38
CA ARG A 362 9.72 -11.30 -22.79
C ARG A 362 11.18 -10.93 -23.08
N CYS A 363 12.09 -11.48 -22.28
CA CYS A 363 13.52 -11.43 -22.56
C CYS A 363 13.88 -12.46 -23.64
N SER A 364 14.84 -12.12 -24.49
CA SER A 364 15.40 -13.05 -25.48
C SER A 364 16.87 -13.29 -25.17
N MET A 365 17.23 -14.54 -24.92
CA MET A 365 18.57 -14.92 -24.50
C MET A 365 19.14 -15.97 -25.44
N VAL A 366 20.42 -15.82 -25.77
CA VAL A 366 21.18 -16.82 -26.53
C VAL A 366 22.44 -17.16 -25.75
N SER A 367 22.68 -18.45 -25.52
CA SER A 367 23.92 -18.96 -24.92
C SER A 367 25.02 -19.07 -25.97
N CYS A 368 26.27 -18.83 -25.58
CA CYS A 368 27.44 -19.34 -26.30
C CYS A 368 27.84 -20.68 -25.67
N TYR A 369 27.56 -21.78 -26.39
CA TYR A 369 27.96 -23.15 -26.07
C TYR A 369 27.57 -23.64 -24.65
N THR A 370 26.43 -24.33 -24.60
CA THR A 370 26.04 -25.34 -23.58
C THR A 370 25.60 -24.89 -22.18
N SER A 371 24.52 -24.12 -22.07
CA SER A 371 23.44 -24.34 -21.07
C SER A 371 22.32 -23.33 -21.28
N GLN A 372 21.06 -23.79 -21.26
CA GLN A 372 19.90 -22.91 -21.07
C GLN A 372 19.70 -22.74 -19.56
N THR A 373 19.42 -21.52 -19.13
CA THR A 373 19.04 -21.06 -17.79
C THR A 373 19.10 -22.12 -16.68
N ALA A 374 20.08 -22.02 -15.78
CA ALA A 374 20.08 -22.79 -14.54
C ALA A 374 19.25 -22.04 -13.48
N VAL A 375 17.97 -22.40 -13.34
CA VAL A 375 17.20 -22.12 -12.11
C VAL A 375 17.43 -23.34 -11.21
N HIS A 376 18.20 -23.17 -10.14
CA HIS A 376 18.30 -24.20 -9.09
C HIS A 376 17.40 -23.73 -7.95
N GLY A 377 16.32 -24.46 -7.72
CA GLY A 377 15.55 -24.35 -6.49
C GLY A 377 16.17 -25.31 -5.48
N ASP A 378 16.40 -24.82 -4.26
CA ASP A 378 16.66 -25.67 -3.10
C ASP A 378 15.34 -26.24 -2.55
#